data_AF-A0A936ZAD7-F1
#
_entry.id   AF-A0A936ZAD7-F1
#
_cell.length_a   1.000
_cell.length_b   1.000
_cell.length_c   1.000
_cell.angle_alpha   90.00
_cell.angle_beta   90.00
_cell.angle_gamma   90.00
#
_symmetry.space_group_name_H-M   'P 1'
#
loop_
_entity.id
_entity.type
_entity.pdbx_description
1 polymer ?
#
loop_
_entity_poly.entity_id
_entity_poly.type
_entity_poly.pdbx_seq_one_letter_code
_entity_poly.pdbx_strand_id
1 'polypeptide(L)'
;GRADEAQAFRWVCFERSLSPEHLRSYLKRLPDFEDLEAEERAIAHALSHSSVHHALSFLVTWPALDQAAHLVLARADELNGDFYEIMAPAAAALEAKHPLAATVLRRALIDFALERNRTKRYQHAARHLEECESLADRVEDFGRFEAHDVYMKRLKLQHGRKTSFWSLIV
;
A
#
# COMPACT_ATOMS: atom_id res chain seq x y z
N GLY A 1 -14.10 -35.44 7.18
CA GLY A 1 -13.56 -35.95 8.46
C GLY A 1 -12.88 -34.84 9.24
N ARG A 2 -12.41 -35.08 10.47
CA ARG A 2 -11.81 -34.04 11.34
C ARG A 2 -10.65 -33.26 10.71
N ALA A 3 -9.92 -33.87 9.77
CA ALA A 3 -8.85 -33.20 9.02
C ALA A 3 -9.38 -32.14 8.03
N ASP A 4 -10.47 -32.46 7.33
CA ASP A 4 -11.13 -31.55 6.38
C ASP A 4 -11.79 -30.37 7.12
N GLU A 5 -12.41 -30.64 8.27
CA GLU A 5 -12.99 -29.60 9.15
C GLU A 5 -11.93 -28.63 9.65
N ALA A 6 -10.75 -29.12 10.02
CA ALA A 6 -9.63 -28.29 10.44
C ALA A 6 -9.06 -27.45 9.29
N GLN A 7 -9.10 -27.94 8.04
CA GLN A 7 -8.68 -27.17 6.86
C GLN A 7 -9.69 -26.09 6.48
N ALA A 8 -10.98 -26.40 6.49
CA ALA A 8 -12.04 -25.42 6.29
C ALA A 8 -11.96 -24.30 7.35
N PHE A 9 -11.68 -24.65 8.61
CA PHE A 9 -11.51 -23.67 9.68
C PHE A 9 -10.32 -22.72 9.45
N ARG A 10 -9.18 -23.22 8.92
CA ARG A 10 -8.02 -22.37 8.59
C ARG A 10 -8.34 -21.39 7.48
N TRP A 11 -9.06 -21.83 6.44
CA TRP A 11 -9.52 -20.96 5.36
C TRP A 11 -10.43 -19.86 5.89
N VAL A 12 -11.44 -20.20 6.69
CA VAL A 12 -12.33 -19.21 7.32
C VAL A 12 -11.57 -18.23 8.23
N CYS A 13 -10.57 -18.73 8.98
CA CYS A 13 -9.71 -17.86 9.79
C CYS A 13 -8.89 -16.89 8.93
N PHE A 14 -8.38 -17.35 7.79
CA PHE A 14 -7.72 -16.49 6.81
C PHE A 14 -8.71 -15.46 6.25
N GLU A 15 -9.87 -15.87 5.74
CA GLU A 15 -10.85 -14.94 5.12
C GLU A 15 -11.29 -13.81 6.06
N ARG A 16 -11.39 -14.11 7.37
CA ARG A 16 -11.80 -13.14 8.39
C ARG A 16 -10.70 -12.16 8.80
N SER A 17 -9.42 -12.53 8.68
CA SER A 17 -8.29 -11.77 9.24
C SER A 17 -7.24 -11.37 8.23
N LEU A 18 -7.30 -11.90 7.01
CA LEU A 18 -6.22 -11.87 6.02
C LEU A 18 -4.86 -12.22 6.63
N SER A 19 -4.79 -13.22 7.51
CA SER A 19 -3.53 -13.61 8.16
C SER A 19 -2.64 -14.42 7.20
N PRO A 20 -1.43 -13.93 6.87
CA PRO A 20 -0.45 -14.69 6.09
C PRO A 20 -0.12 -16.04 6.74
N GLU A 21 -0.02 -16.12 8.06
CA GLU A 21 0.34 -17.35 8.77
C GLU A 21 -0.74 -18.43 8.63
N HIS A 22 -2.01 -18.03 8.67
CA HIS A 22 -3.13 -18.95 8.44
C HIS A 22 -3.13 -19.45 6.99
N LEU A 23 -2.85 -18.58 6.02
CA LEU A 23 -2.73 -18.99 4.62
C LEU A 23 -1.56 -19.97 4.41
N ARG A 24 -0.34 -19.66 4.91
CA ARG A 24 0.81 -20.60 4.83
C ARG A 24 0.47 -21.96 5.46
N SER A 25 -0.21 -21.94 6.61
CA SER A 25 -0.61 -23.15 7.32
C SER A 25 -1.67 -23.98 6.59
N TYR A 26 -2.51 -23.32 5.81
CA TYR A 26 -3.51 -23.96 4.95
C TYR A 26 -2.85 -24.58 3.70
N LEU A 27 -2.06 -23.78 2.97
CA LEU A 27 -1.37 -24.21 1.73
C LEU A 27 -0.43 -25.39 1.96
N LYS A 28 0.34 -25.39 3.06
CA LYS A 28 1.29 -26.48 3.39
C LYS A 28 0.64 -27.88 3.51
N ARG A 29 -0.67 -27.94 3.65
CA ARG A 29 -1.43 -29.19 3.83
C ARG A 29 -2.25 -29.57 2.60
N LEU A 30 -2.16 -28.79 1.52
CA LEU A 30 -2.75 -29.12 0.23
C LEU A 30 -1.80 -30.00 -0.59
N PRO A 31 -2.34 -30.83 -1.51
CA PRO A 31 -1.54 -31.41 -2.58
C PRO A 31 -0.87 -30.32 -3.43
N ASP A 32 0.33 -30.58 -3.96
CA ASP A 32 1.14 -29.63 -4.76
C ASP A 32 0.44 -29.05 -6.00
N PHE A 33 -0.69 -29.64 -6.45
CA PHE A 33 -1.45 -29.12 -7.59
C PHE A 33 -2.60 -28.18 -7.18
N GLU A 34 -2.94 -28.13 -5.88
CA GLU A 34 -4.04 -27.33 -5.33
C GLU A 34 -3.55 -26.06 -4.61
N ASP A 35 -2.25 -25.98 -4.27
CA ASP A 35 -1.69 -24.86 -3.51
C ASP A 35 -1.70 -23.55 -4.31
N LEU A 36 -1.36 -23.61 -5.61
CA LEU A 36 -1.37 -22.45 -6.50
C LEU A 36 -2.78 -21.90 -6.70
N GLU A 37 -3.76 -22.78 -6.96
CA GLU A 37 -5.18 -22.35 -7.10
C GLU A 37 -5.70 -21.75 -5.78
N ALA A 38 -5.33 -22.32 -4.64
CA ALA A 38 -5.69 -21.79 -3.33
C ALA A 38 -5.04 -20.43 -3.04
N GLU A 39 -3.77 -20.24 -3.45
CA GLU A 39 -3.08 -18.97 -3.33
C GLU A 39 -3.73 -17.88 -4.20
N GLU A 40 -4.05 -18.19 -5.46
CA GLU A 40 -4.76 -17.27 -6.35
C GLU A 40 -6.11 -16.85 -5.77
N ARG A 41 -6.87 -17.82 -5.23
CA ARG A 41 -8.14 -17.55 -4.53
C ARG A 41 -7.94 -16.65 -3.31
N ALA A 42 -6.88 -16.85 -2.55
CA ALA A 42 -6.57 -16.04 -1.37
C ALA A 42 -6.23 -14.60 -1.74
N ILE A 43 -5.44 -14.41 -2.81
CA ILE A 43 -5.10 -13.10 -3.36
C ILE A 43 -6.36 -12.40 -3.90
N ALA A 44 -7.23 -13.11 -4.62
CA ALA A 44 -8.50 -12.57 -5.12
C ALA A 44 -9.44 -12.13 -3.97
N HIS A 45 -9.49 -12.92 -2.90
CA HIS A 45 -10.21 -12.55 -1.67
C HIS A 45 -9.65 -11.28 -1.04
N ALA A 46 -8.32 -11.16 -0.94
CA ALA A 46 -7.68 -9.96 -0.42
C ALA A 46 -7.97 -8.71 -1.27
N LEU A 47 -7.95 -8.83 -2.60
CA LEU A 47 -8.24 -7.72 -3.51
C LEU A 47 -9.68 -7.19 -3.39
N SER A 48 -10.64 -8.06 -3.07
CA SER A 48 -12.05 -7.71 -2.85
C SER A 48 -12.39 -7.33 -1.40
N HIS A 49 -11.42 -7.38 -0.49
CA HIS A 49 -11.64 -7.10 0.92
C HIS A 49 -12.06 -5.65 1.15
N SER A 50 -13.03 -5.43 2.04
CA SER A 50 -13.63 -4.10 2.26
C SER A 50 -12.62 -3.05 2.74
N SER A 51 -11.68 -3.44 3.60
CA SER A 51 -10.61 -2.55 4.07
C SER A 51 -9.39 -2.61 3.15
N VAL A 52 -9.12 -1.53 2.41
CA VAL A 52 -7.94 -1.39 1.54
C VAL A 52 -6.62 -1.55 2.30
N HIS A 53 -6.54 -1.10 3.56
CA HIS A 53 -5.33 -1.17 4.36
C HIS A 53 -5.02 -2.57 4.87
N HIS A 54 -6.04 -3.34 5.27
CA HIS A 54 -5.85 -4.75 5.64
C HIS A 54 -5.42 -5.58 4.42
N ALA A 55 -6.05 -5.34 3.27
CA ALA A 55 -5.67 -5.97 2.01
C ALA A 55 -4.22 -5.64 1.62
N LEU A 56 -3.85 -4.35 1.65
CA LEU A 56 -2.50 -3.89 1.35
C LEU A 56 -1.46 -4.51 2.29
N SER A 57 -1.73 -4.50 3.59
CA SER A 57 -0.86 -5.10 4.60
C SER A 57 -0.64 -6.59 4.33
N PHE A 58 -1.71 -7.32 3.99
CA PHE A 58 -1.60 -8.73 3.63
C PHE A 58 -0.78 -8.95 2.37
N LEU A 59 -1.09 -8.25 1.27
CA LEU A 59 -0.42 -8.46 -0.02
C LEU A 59 1.08 -8.15 0.05
N VAL A 60 1.48 -7.12 0.78
CA VAL A 60 2.90 -6.80 1.02
C VAL A 60 3.59 -7.85 1.89
N THR A 61 2.90 -8.37 2.92
CA THR A 61 3.44 -9.41 3.80
C THR A 61 3.47 -10.80 3.13
N TRP A 62 2.59 -11.03 2.16
CA TRP A 62 2.52 -12.22 1.29
C TRP A 62 3.39 -12.11 0.01
N PRO A 63 4.35 -11.18 -0.03
CA PRO A 63 4.95 -10.59 -1.24
C PRO A 63 4.19 -10.63 -2.60
N ALA A 64 2.87 -10.49 -2.62
CA ALA A 64 2.07 -10.34 -3.85
C ALA A 64 2.12 -8.88 -4.36
N LEU A 65 3.31 -8.41 -4.75
CA LEU A 65 3.59 -6.98 -5.00
C LEU A 65 2.88 -6.42 -6.24
N ASP A 66 2.72 -7.23 -7.29
CA ASP A 66 1.97 -6.82 -8.48
C ASP A 66 0.51 -6.51 -8.12
N GLN A 67 -0.10 -7.36 -7.29
CA GLN A 67 -1.47 -7.20 -6.81
C GLN A 67 -1.59 -6.08 -5.78
N ALA A 68 -0.58 -5.88 -4.93
CA ALA A 68 -0.53 -4.72 -4.04
C ALA A 68 -0.49 -3.41 -4.83
N ALA A 69 0.32 -3.33 -5.89
CA ALA A 69 0.36 -2.17 -6.77
C ALA A 69 -0.99 -1.94 -7.46
N HIS A 70 -1.60 -3.00 -8.00
CA HIS A 70 -2.94 -2.92 -8.60
C HIS A 70 -3.98 -2.38 -7.61
N LEU A 71 -4.00 -2.90 -6.38
CA LEU A 71 -4.91 -2.47 -5.31
C LEU A 71 -4.74 -0.96 -5.01
N VAL A 72 -3.50 -0.51 -4.86
CA VAL A 72 -3.17 0.90 -4.56
C VAL A 72 -3.70 1.82 -5.64
N LEU A 73 -3.47 1.48 -6.91
CA LEU A 73 -3.88 2.34 -8.03
C LEU A 73 -5.39 2.31 -8.25
N ALA A 74 -6.03 1.15 -8.06
CA ALA A 74 -7.48 0.99 -8.22
C ALA A 74 -8.26 1.73 -7.13
N ARG A 75 -7.80 1.66 -5.87
CA ARG A 75 -8.52 2.15 -4.69
C ARG A 75 -7.80 3.31 -3.99
N ALA A 76 -7.10 4.13 -4.78
CA ALA A 76 -6.30 5.25 -4.26
C ALA A 76 -7.11 6.22 -3.39
N ASP A 77 -8.37 6.47 -3.73
CA ASP A 77 -9.27 7.39 -3.03
C ASP A 77 -9.66 6.89 -1.62
N GLU A 78 -9.42 5.61 -1.31
CA GLU A 78 -9.68 5.01 0.00
C GLU A 78 -8.45 5.01 0.92
N LEU A 79 -7.29 5.45 0.42
CA LEU A 79 -6.05 5.43 1.17
C LEU A 79 -6.04 6.52 2.25
N ASN A 80 -5.94 6.11 3.52
CA ASN A 80 -5.81 7.03 4.64
C ASN A 80 -4.36 7.07 5.17
N GLY A 81 -3.67 8.19 4.91
CA GLY A 81 -2.31 8.47 5.37
C GLY A 81 -2.10 8.51 6.89
N ASP A 82 -3.15 8.35 7.71
CA ASP A 82 -2.98 8.15 9.16
C ASP A 82 -2.33 6.80 9.48
N PHE A 83 -2.58 5.77 8.67
CA PHE A 83 -2.05 4.40 8.82
C PHE A 83 -0.59 4.29 8.36
N TYR A 84 0.28 5.11 8.95
CA TYR A 84 1.70 5.22 8.61
C TYR A 84 2.43 3.86 8.62
N GLU A 85 2.19 3.05 9.67
CA GLU A 85 2.82 1.73 9.86
C GLU A 85 2.46 0.70 8.76
N ILE A 86 1.39 0.93 8.01
CA ILE A 86 1.02 0.09 6.87
C ILE A 86 1.53 0.72 5.57
N MET A 87 1.30 2.02 5.40
CA MET A 87 1.55 2.70 4.13
C MET A 87 3.02 2.95 3.84
N ALA A 88 3.83 3.29 4.84
CA ALA A 88 5.25 3.58 4.62
C ALA A 88 6.04 2.32 4.23
N PRO A 89 5.89 1.15 4.91
CA PRO A 89 6.52 -0.08 4.47
C PRO A 89 6.02 -0.56 3.10
N ALA A 90 4.72 -0.41 2.81
CA ALA A 90 4.16 -0.76 1.52
C ALA A 90 4.76 0.08 0.38
N ALA A 91 4.92 1.39 0.59
CA ALA A 91 5.56 2.27 -0.39
C ALA A 91 7.01 1.83 -0.69
N ALA A 92 7.78 1.54 0.36
CA ALA A 92 9.15 1.06 0.22
C ALA A 92 9.23 -0.29 -0.52
N ALA A 93 8.33 -1.23 -0.23
CA ALA A 93 8.29 -2.53 -0.89
C ALA A 93 7.95 -2.43 -2.39
N LEU A 94 7.11 -1.47 -2.78
CA LEU A 94 6.67 -1.27 -4.16
C LEU A 94 7.66 -0.46 -5.01
N GLU A 95 8.52 0.34 -4.39
CA GLU A 95 9.39 1.32 -5.05
C GLU A 95 10.24 0.75 -6.20
N ALA A 96 10.79 -0.45 -6.03
CA ALA A 96 11.71 -1.05 -6.99
C ALA A 96 11.02 -1.46 -8.31
N LYS A 97 9.77 -1.95 -8.25
CA LYS A 97 9.06 -2.51 -9.42
C LYS A 97 7.81 -1.73 -9.83
N HIS A 98 7.23 -0.98 -8.91
CA HIS A 98 5.97 -0.25 -9.08
C HIS A 98 6.10 1.20 -8.58
N PRO A 99 6.95 2.02 -9.24
CA PRO A 99 7.25 3.38 -8.78
C PRO A 99 6.00 4.25 -8.65
N LEU A 100 5.03 4.14 -9.57
CA LEU A 100 3.78 4.90 -9.49
C LEU A 100 2.97 4.56 -8.24
N ALA A 101 2.82 3.27 -7.91
CA ALA A 101 2.08 2.85 -6.72
C ALA A 101 2.77 3.32 -5.42
N ALA A 102 4.10 3.25 -5.38
CA ALA A 102 4.89 3.80 -4.27
C ALA A 102 4.67 5.32 -4.14
N THR A 103 4.69 6.08 -5.25
CA THR A 103 4.40 7.51 -5.27
C THR A 103 3.00 7.82 -4.72
N VAL A 104 1.96 7.08 -5.13
CA VAL A 104 0.59 7.29 -4.63
C VAL A 104 0.49 7.10 -3.12
N LEU A 105 1.11 6.05 -2.57
CA LEU A 105 1.14 5.82 -1.12
C LEU A 105 1.88 6.94 -0.37
N ARG A 106 3.03 7.38 -0.88
CA ARG A 106 3.83 8.46 -0.28
C ARG A 106 3.08 9.79 -0.32
N ARG A 107 2.40 10.11 -1.41
CA ARG A 107 1.58 11.32 -1.52
C ARG A 107 0.40 11.32 -0.56
N ALA A 108 -0.28 10.19 -0.38
CA ALA A 108 -1.32 10.07 0.64
C ALA A 108 -0.78 10.31 2.08
N LEU A 109 0.45 9.88 2.38
CA LEU A 109 1.12 10.17 3.66
C LEU A 109 1.45 11.67 3.82
N ILE A 110 1.93 12.31 2.74
CA ILE A 110 2.25 13.75 2.71
C ILE A 110 0.98 14.58 2.88
N ASP A 111 -0.04 14.34 2.04
CA ASP A 111 -1.31 15.07 2.03
C ASP A 111 -1.96 14.97 3.42
N PHE A 112 -2.05 13.77 4.01
CA PHE A 112 -2.58 13.61 5.37
C PHE A 112 -1.82 14.44 6.41
N ALA A 113 -0.48 14.41 6.38
CA ALA A 113 0.33 15.12 7.35
C ALA A 113 0.11 16.65 7.27
N LEU A 114 0.02 17.19 6.05
CA LEU A 114 -0.14 18.62 5.82
C LEU A 114 -1.57 19.11 6.05
N GLU A 115 -2.58 18.37 5.57
CA GLU A 115 -3.99 18.68 5.77
C GLU A 115 -4.37 18.68 7.24
N ARG A 116 -3.89 17.67 8.00
CA ARG A 116 -4.18 17.51 9.43
C ARG A 116 -3.21 18.26 10.34
N ASN A 117 -2.31 19.08 9.79
CA ASN A 117 -1.29 19.82 10.54
C ASN A 117 -0.50 18.93 11.52
N ARG A 118 -0.16 17.70 11.11
CA ARG A 118 0.63 16.77 11.92
C ARG A 118 2.10 17.17 11.87
N THR A 119 2.46 18.25 12.56
CA THR A 119 3.83 18.83 12.55
C THR A 119 4.91 17.81 12.89
N LYS A 120 4.64 16.88 13.82
CA LYS A 120 5.54 15.76 14.15
C LYS A 120 5.85 14.83 12.97
N ARG A 121 5.00 14.81 11.93
CA ARG A 121 5.19 14.02 10.70
C ARG A 121 5.82 14.82 9.56
N TYR A 122 6.11 16.12 9.71
CA TYR A 122 6.64 16.93 8.60
C TYR A 122 8.01 16.47 8.11
N GLN A 123 8.87 16.00 9.02
CA GLN A 123 10.16 15.42 8.62
C GLN A 123 9.99 14.16 7.76
N HIS A 124 9.01 13.31 8.09
CA HIS A 124 8.67 12.14 7.27
C HIS A 124 8.05 12.56 5.93
N ALA A 125 7.15 13.54 5.93
CA ALA A 125 6.53 14.05 4.71
C ALA A 125 7.56 14.70 3.76
N ALA A 126 8.55 15.43 4.28
CA ALA A 126 9.62 16.01 3.47
C ALA A 126 10.45 14.91 2.79
N ARG A 127 10.86 13.87 3.55
CA ARG A 127 11.54 12.70 2.98
C ARG A 127 10.70 11.99 1.93
N HIS A 128 9.40 11.81 2.18
CA HIS A 128 8.49 11.22 1.19
C HIS A 128 8.38 12.05 -0.08
N LEU A 129 8.51 13.37 0.01
CA LEU A 129 8.49 14.24 -1.15
C LEU A 129 9.75 14.08 -2.01
N GLU A 130 10.93 14.01 -1.37
CA GLU A 130 12.21 13.71 -2.04
C GLU A 130 12.16 12.33 -2.73
N GLU A 131 11.62 11.31 -2.05
CA GLU A 131 11.41 9.98 -2.64
C GLU A 131 10.42 10.02 -3.82
N CYS A 132 9.38 10.87 -3.76
CA CYS A 132 8.46 11.06 -4.89
C CYS A 132 9.12 11.76 -6.08
N GLU A 133 10.12 12.62 -5.84
CA GLU A 133 10.88 13.29 -6.89
C GLU A 133 11.81 12.30 -7.58
N SER A 134 12.58 11.52 -6.81
CA SER A 134 13.48 10.50 -7.38
C SER A 134 12.74 9.40 -8.14
N LEU A 135 11.51 9.08 -7.74
CA LEU A 135 10.66 8.10 -8.44
C LEU A 135 10.06 8.65 -9.73
N ALA A 136 9.91 9.97 -9.86
CA ALA A 136 9.22 10.58 -11.01
C ALA A 136 9.87 10.19 -12.34
N ASP A 137 11.21 10.14 -12.38
CA ASP A 137 11.97 9.76 -13.58
C ASP A 137 11.79 8.29 -13.99
N ARG A 138 11.30 7.45 -13.07
CA ARG A 138 11.03 6.02 -13.30
C ARG A 138 9.57 5.72 -13.59
N VAL A 139 8.69 6.72 -13.52
CA VAL A 139 7.27 6.57 -13.87
C VAL A 139 7.09 6.94 -15.34
N GLU A 140 6.85 5.93 -16.18
CA GLU A 140 6.61 6.13 -17.62
C GLU A 140 5.27 6.81 -17.90
N ASP A 141 4.23 6.45 -17.15
CA ASP A 141 2.89 7.00 -17.26
C ASP A 141 2.28 7.18 -15.87
N PHE A 142 1.82 8.39 -15.55
CA PHE A 142 1.09 8.69 -14.33
C PHE A 142 -0.40 8.34 -14.43
N GLY A 143 -0.93 8.08 -15.63
CA GLY A 143 -2.32 7.72 -15.87
C GLY A 143 -3.28 8.79 -15.32
N ARG A 144 -4.17 8.37 -14.40
CA ARG A 144 -5.12 9.29 -13.74
C ARG A 144 -4.51 10.15 -12.62
N PHE A 145 -3.26 9.89 -12.24
CA PHE A 145 -2.59 10.57 -11.14
C PHE A 145 -1.83 11.80 -11.63
N GLU A 146 -1.64 12.77 -10.75
CA GLU A 146 -0.89 13.99 -11.10
C GLU A 146 0.58 13.66 -11.42
N ALA A 147 1.11 14.20 -12.52
CA ALA A 147 2.56 14.22 -12.73
C ALA A 147 3.26 14.95 -11.57
N HIS A 148 4.56 14.66 -11.34
CA HIS A 148 5.28 15.19 -10.18
C HIS A 148 5.28 16.73 -10.11
N ASP A 149 5.50 17.41 -11.23
CA ASP A 149 5.51 18.88 -11.27
C ASP A 149 4.13 19.49 -10.96
N VAL A 150 3.05 18.84 -11.41
CA VAL A 150 1.66 19.22 -11.14
C VAL A 150 1.35 19.06 -9.65
N TYR A 151 1.69 17.91 -9.07
CA TYR A 151 1.55 17.65 -7.63
C TYR A 151 2.32 18.69 -6.80
N MET A 152 3.57 19.00 -7.18
CA MET A 152 4.38 20.02 -6.49
C MET A 152 3.75 21.42 -6.55
N LYS A 153 3.21 21.82 -7.69
CA LYS A 153 2.49 23.10 -7.85
C LYS A 153 1.25 23.14 -6.96
N ARG A 154 0.44 22.07 -6.94
CA ARG A 154 -0.74 21.94 -6.06
C ARG A 154 -0.33 22.04 -4.59
N LEU A 155 0.69 21.29 -4.19
CA LEU A 155 1.16 21.24 -2.81
C LEU A 155 1.63 22.61 -2.32
N LYS A 156 2.42 23.33 -3.14
CA LYS A 156 2.86 24.71 -2.86
C LYS A 156 1.69 25.68 -2.77
N LEU A 157 0.70 25.57 -3.67
CA LEU A 157 -0.49 26.42 -3.65
C LEU A 157 -1.32 26.23 -2.37
N GLN A 158 -1.57 24.98 -1.97
CA GLN A 158 -2.43 24.66 -0.83
C GLN A 158 -1.72 24.82 0.51
N HIS A 159 -0.41 24.59 0.56
CA HIS A 159 0.33 24.47 1.82
C HIS A 159 1.55 25.40 1.90
N GLY A 160 1.75 26.33 0.97
CA GLY A 160 2.90 27.23 0.89
C GLY A 160 3.20 28.03 2.16
N ARG A 161 2.20 28.30 2.99
CA ARG A 161 2.35 29.03 4.27
C ARG A 161 2.90 28.17 5.42
N LYS A 162 3.01 26.85 5.25
CA LYS A 162 3.54 25.94 6.27
C LYS A 162 5.07 25.98 6.27
N THR A 163 5.63 27.09 6.72
CA THR A 163 7.08 27.35 6.69
C THR A 163 7.90 26.26 7.37
N SER A 164 7.41 25.68 8.48
CA SER A 164 8.08 24.57 9.17
C SER A 164 8.16 23.26 8.38
N PHE A 165 7.30 23.08 7.38
CA PHE A 165 7.42 21.98 6.42
C PHE A 165 8.38 22.36 5.29
N TRP A 166 8.18 23.52 4.67
CA TRP A 166 8.98 23.96 3.52
C TRP A 166 10.45 24.21 3.86
N SER A 167 10.77 24.58 5.10
CA SER A 167 12.17 24.72 5.54
C SER A 167 12.94 23.41 5.62
N LEU A 168 12.25 22.27 5.51
CA LEU A 168 12.86 20.93 5.49
C LEU A 168 13.16 20.45 4.08
N ILE A 169 12.69 21.16 3.06
CA ILE A 169 12.90 20.83 1.64
C ILE A 169 13.97 21.78 1.12
N VAL A 170 15.09 21.23 0.66
CA VAL A 170 16.27 21.97 0.17
C VAL A 170 16.20 22.17 -1.34
#